data_AF-A0AAV8VYX5-F1
#
_entry.id   AF-A0AAV8VYX5-F1
#
_cell.length_a   1.000
_cell.length_b   1.000
_cell.length_c   1.000
_cell.angle_alpha   90.00
_cell.angle_beta   90.00
_cell.angle_gamma   90.00
#
_symmetry.space_group_name_H-M   'P 1'
#
loop_
_entity.id
_entity.type
_entity.pdbx_description
1 polymer ?
#
loop_
_entity_poly.entity_id
_entity_poly.type
_entity_poly.pdbx_seq_one_letter_code
_entity_poly.pdbx_strand_id
1 'polypeptide(L)'
;MPVTVSDVTEVLLERDRNTECPTSAHKTFIIKRKLAKKLKQNRPIPQWVRMRTGNTIRYNAKRRHWRRTKLKFYYRRTVCGKMRSLLAKLIKPIIDSRFKLKH
;
A
#
# COMPACT_ATOMS: atom_id res chain seq x y z
N MET A 1 -17.59 44.20 -22.76
CA MET A 1 -16.30 43.83 -22.15
C MET A 1 -16.11 42.33 -22.36
N PRO A 2 -15.13 41.88 -23.17
CA PRO A 2 -14.91 40.46 -23.40
C PRO A 2 -14.23 39.83 -22.19
N VAL A 3 -14.81 38.75 -21.68
CA VAL A 3 -14.22 37.91 -20.63
C VAL A 3 -12.96 37.26 -21.20
N THR A 4 -11.84 37.47 -20.52
CA THR A 4 -10.51 37.00 -20.95
C THR A 4 -10.38 35.47 -20.78
N VAL A 5 -9.71 34.82 -21.73
CA VAL A 5 -9.49 33.35 -21.79
C VAL A 5 -8.75 32.78 -20.57
N SER A 6 -8.20 33.64 -19.71
CA SER A 6 -7.59 33.32 -18.42
C SER A 6 -8.55 32.77 -17.36
N ASP A 7 -9.86 33.06 -17.45
CA ASP A 7 -10.81 32.68 -16.39
C ASP A 7 -11.24 31.21 -16.49
N VAL A 8 -11.28 30.63 -17.70
CA VAL A 8 -11.59 29.20 -17.88
C VAL A 8 -10.41 28.30 -17.53
N THR A 9 -9.18 28.80 -17.61
CA THR A 9 -7.98 28.06 -17.19
C THR A 9 -7.85 27.97 -15.67
N GLU A 10 -8.29 28.97 -14.91
CA GLU A 10 -8.31 28.88 -13.44
C GLU A 10 -9.38 27.90 -12.95
N VAL A 11 -10.57 27.90 -13.54
CA VAL A 11 -11.67 26.98 -13.15
C VAL A 11 -11.37 25.50 -13.46
N LEU A 12 -10.44 25.22 -14.39
CA LEU A 12 -9.97 23.85 -14.68
C LEU A 12 -8.74 23.45 -13.85
N LEU A 13 -7.96 24.39 -13.30
CA LEU A 13 -6.82 24.12 -12.42
C LEU A 13 -7.19 24.11 -10.93
N GLU A 14 -8.35 24.63 -10.54
CA GLU A 14 -8.84 24.57 -9.16
C GLU A 14 -9.51 23.24 -8.77
N ARG A 15 -9.79 22.37 -9.75
CA ARG A 15 -10.44 21.07 -9.52
C ARG A 15 -9.57 20.03 -8.81
N ASP A 16 -8.26 20.29 -8.64
CA ASP A 16 -7.33 19.36 -8.00
C ASP A 16 -6.88 19.75 -6.58
N ARG A 17 -7.49 20.78 -5.96
CA ARG A 17 -7.17 21.17 -4.56
C ARG A 17 -7.80 20.28 -3.48
N ASN A 18 -8.72 19.39 -3.83
CA ASN A 18 -9.39 18.49 -2.85
C ASN A 18 -8.72 17.12 -2.71
N THR A 19 -7.49 16.95 -3.18
CA THR A 19 -6.70 15.76 -2.81
C THR A 19 -5.99 16.01 -1.49
N GLU A 20 -6.75 16.28 -0.42
CA GLU A 20 -6.19 16.21 0.92
C GLU A 20 -5.65 14.80 1.14
N CYS A 21 -4.35 14.68 1.35
CA CYS A 21 -3.76 13.47 1.93
C CYS A 21 -4.53 13.20 3.23
N PRO A 22 -5.31 12.11 3.36
CA PRO A 22 -6.16 11.92 4.52
C PRO A 22 -5.27 11.87 5.76
N THR A 23 -5.30 12.94 6.55
CA THR A 23 -4.56 13.08 7.82
C THR A 23 -4.77 11.81 8.64
N SER A 24 -3.74 11.36 9.38
CA SER A 24 -3.77 10.08 10.11
C SER A 24 -5.03 9.89 10.97
N ALA A 25 -5.61 10.99 11.48
CA ALA A 25 -6.82 11.01 12.32
C ALA A 25 -8.14 10.82 11.55
N HIS A 26 -8.34 11.50 10.41
CA HIS A 26 -9.62 11.48 9.71
C HIS A 26 -9.69 10.32 8.70
N LYS A 27 -10.38 9.24 9.09
CA LYS A 27 -10.55 8.01 8.30
C LYS A 27 -12.02 7.73 8.00
N THR A 28 -12.31 7.24 6.81
CA THR A 28 -13.65 6.77 6.43
C THR A 28 -14.06 5.52 7.22
N PHE A 29 -15.36 5.29 7.34
CA PHE A 29 -15.92 4.18 8.09
C PHE A 29 -15.42 2.81 7.62
N ILE A 30 -15.32 2.61 6.29
CA ILE A 30 -14.82 1.37 5.69
C ILE A 30 -13.39 1.08 6.15
N ILE A 31 -12.55 2.10 6.18
CA ILE A 31 -11.15 1.95 6.59
C ILE A 31 -11.06 1.66 8.08
N LYS A 32 -11.83 2.37 8.92
CA LYS A 32 -11.93 2.09 10.36
C LYS A 32 -12.32 0.64 10.63
N ARG A 33 -13.31 0.09 9.92
CA ARG A 33 -13.69 -1.34 10.01
C ARG A 33 -12.55 -2.29 9.63
N LYS A 34 -11.84 -2.00 8.54
CA LYS A 34 -10.69 -2.81 8.10
C LYS A 34 -9.55 -2.79 9.13
N LEU A 35 -9.24 -1.63 9.69
CA LEU A 35 -8.24 -1.46 10.75
C LEU A 35 -8.63 -2.21 12.01
N ALA A 36 -9.88 -2.06 12.48
CA ALA A 36 -10.41 -2.76 13.65
C ALA A 36 -10.35 -4.30 13.47
N LYS A 37 -10.72 -4.82 12.28
CA LYS A 37 -10.61 -6.25 11.97
C LYS A 37 -9.16 -6.73 12.06
N LYS A 38 -8.22 -5.98 11.51
CA LYS A 38 -6.79 -6.34 11.57
C LYS A 38 -6.21 -6.24 12.98
N LEU A 39 -6.72 -5.35 13.82
CA LEU A 39 -6.38 -5.30 15.24
C LEU A 39 -6.88 -6.56 15.96
N LYS A 40 -8.15 -6.95 15.73
CA LYS A 40 -8.75 -8.15 16.37
C LYS A 40 -8.07 -9.45 15.95
N GLN A 41 -7.63 -9.57 14.70
CA GLN A 41 -6.92 -10.75 14.19
C GLN A 41 -5.51 -10.91 14.78
N ASN A 42 -4.89 -9.83 15.26
CA ASN A 42 -3.50 -9.83 15.73
C ASN A 42 -3.33 -10.26 17.20
N ARG A 43 -4.13 -11.25 17.64
CA ARG A 43 -4.13 -11.76 19.02
C ARG A 43 -3.33 -13.06 19.13
N PRO A 44 -2.75 -13.36 20.31
CA PRO A 44 -2.13 -14.66 20.57
C PRO A 44 -3.21 -15.76 20.64
N ILE A 45 -2.79 -17.01 20.45
CA ILE A 45 -3.69 -18.16 20.57
C ILE A 45 -4.08 -18.35 22.04
N PRO A 46 -5.37 -18.54 22.37
CA PRO A 46 -5.81 -18.82 23.73
C PRO A 46 -5.24 -20.13 24.27
N GLN A 47 -4.96 -20.18 25.58
CA GLN A 47 -4.29 -21.32 26.19
C GLN A 47 -5.11 -22.62 26.08
N TRP A 48 -6.42 -22.57 26.30
CA TRP A 48 -7.29 -23.75 26.20
C TRP A 48 -7.30 -24.38 24.81
N VAL A 49 -7.02 -23.62 23.74
CA VAL A 49 -6.90 -24.18 22.38
C VAL A 49 -5.70 -25.10 22.30
N ARG A 50 -4.58 -24.76 22.96
CA ARG A 50 -3.38 -25.60 23.01
C ARG A 50 -3.60 -26.92 23.73
N MET A 51 -4.53 -26.94 24.68
CA MET A 51 -4.86 -28.12 25.48
C MET A 51 -5.83 -29.08 24.79
N ARG A 52 -6.34 -28.75 23.59
CA ARG A 52 -7.20 -29.66 22.82
C ARG A 52 -6.39 -30.81 22.22
N THR A 53 -6.89 -32.03 22.37
CA THR A 53 -6.32 -33.25 21.80
C THR A 53 -6.24 -33.15 20.27
N GLY A 54 -5.14 -33.62 19.67
CA GLY A 54 -4.92 -33.57 18.23
C GLY A 54 -4.60 -32.18 17.65
N ASN A 55 -4.39 -31.16 18.49
CA ASN A 55 -4.04 -29.83 18.01
C ASN A 55 -2.52 -29.69 17.75
N THR A 56 -2.14 -29.42 16.51
CA THR A 56 -0.75 -29.15 16.09
C THR A 56 -0.35 -27.67 16.21
N ILE A 57 -1.30 -26.78 16.45
CA ILE A 57 -1.09 -25.32 16.39
C ILE A 57 -0.50 -24.80 17.72
N ARG A 58 0.75 -24.32 17.70
CA ARG A 58 1.45 -23.77 18.88
C ARG A 58 1.40 -22.25 19.00
N TYR A 59 1.55 -21.55 17.88
CA TYR A 59 1.57 -20.10 17.80
C TYR A 59 0.83 -19.60 16.55
N ASN A 60 0.42 -18.32 16.56
CA ASN A 60 -0.26 -17.70 15.43
C ASN A 60 0.77 -17.28 14.37
N ALA A 61 0.99 -18.12 13.36
CA ALA A 61 1.93 -17.84 12.26
C ALA A 61 1.57 -16.56 11.47
N LYS A 62 0.30 -16.14 11.47
CA LYS A 62 -0.19 -14.95 10.74
C LYS A 62 -0.18 -13.68 11.60
N ARG A 63 0.41 -13.72 12.80
CA ARG A 63 0.56 -12.55 13.67
C ARG A 63 1.48 -11.51 13.01
N ARG A 64 1.18 -10.23 13.21
CA ARG A 64 1.83 -9.10 12.53
C ARG A 64 2.41 -8.10 13.53
N HIS A 65 3.67 -7.68 13.32
CA HIS A 65 4.25 -6.53 14.02
C HIS A 65 4.22 -5.28 13.14
N TRP A 66 3.80 -4.15 13.70
CA TRP A 66 3.51 -2.93 12.94
C TRP A 66 4.75 -2.22 12.36
N ARG A 67 5.93 -2.42 12.95
CA ARG A 67 7.19 -1.90 12.40
C ARG A 67 7.67 -2.73 11.20
N ARG A 68 7.60 -4.06 11.30
CA ARG A 68 8.15 -4.99 10.29
C ARG A 68 7.28 -5.12 9.04
N THR A 69 5.95 -5.15 9.18
CA THR A 69 5.05 -5.36 8.02
C THR A 69 3.88 -4.38 8.03
N LYS A 70 3.70 -3.64 6.93
CA LYS A 70 2.69 -2.58 6.79
C LYS A 70 1.37 -3.12 6.20
N LEU A 71 0.27 -2.46 6.57
CA LEU A 71 -1.05 -2.75 6.02
C LEU A 71 -1.18 -2.05 4.65
N LYS A 72 -1.42 -2.82 3.59
CA LYS A 72 -1.48 -2.31 2.21
C LYS A 72 -2.79 -1.57 1.86
N PHE A 73 -3.54 -1.05 2.84
CA PHE A 73 -4.81 -0.36 2.58
C PHE A 73 -4.62 1.02 1.94
N TYR A 74 -3.45 1.65 2.11
CA TYR A 74 -3.16 3.01 1.63
C TYR A 74 -2.10 3.07 0.52
N TYR A 75 -1.37 1.98 0.25
CA TYR A 75 -0.29 1.96 -0.75
C TYR A 75 -0.80 1.52 -2.12
N ARG A 76 -1.71 2.31 -2.70
CA ARG A 76 -2.05 2.25 -4.12
C ARG A 76 -2.37 3.65 -4.64
N ARG A 77 -1.42 4.57 -4.49
CA ARG A 77 -1.29 5.80 -5.27
C ARG A 77 0.02 6.47 -4.88
N THR A 78 1.13 5.91 -5.36
CA THR A 78 2.25 6.77 -5.69
C THR A 78 2.55 6.56 -7.16
N VAL A 79 2.42 7.64 -7.91
CA VAL A 79 2.97 7.82 -9.25
C VAL A 79 4.49 7.49 -9.28
N CYS A 80 5.15 7.43 -8.12
CA CYS A 80 6.52 6.94 -7.89
C CYS A 80 6.71 5.40 -8.11
N GLY A 81 5.65 4.59 -8.18
CA GLY A 81 5.78 3.15 -8.50
C GLY A 81 6.02 2.86 -9.99
N LYS A 82 5.64 3.79 -10.88
CA LYS A 82 5.79 3.61 -12.34
C LYS A 82 7.25 3.75 -12.77
N MET A 83 8.00 4.69 -12.16
CA MET A 83 9.43 4.94 -12.42
C MET A 83 10.33 3.73 -12.12
N ARG A 84 10.10 2.99 -11.02
CA ARG A 84 10.86 1.78 -10.71
C ARG A 84 10.61 0.62 -11.68
N SER A 85 9.40 0.51 -12.24
CA SER A 85 9.04 -0.56 -13.19
C SER A 85 9.59 -0.32 -14.59
N LEU A 86 9.81 0.94 -14.98
CA LEU A 86 10.33 1.34 -16.29
C LEU A 86 11.86 1.20 -16.36
N LEU A 87 12.58 1.62 -15.31
CA LEU A 87 14.04 1.38 -15.19
C LEU A 87 14.39 -0.11 -15.24
N ALA A 88 13.61 -0.97 -14.57
CA ALA A 88 13.83 -2.42 -14.60
C ALA A 88 13.52 -3.07 -15.97
N LYS A 89 12.70 -2.43 -16.82
CA LYS A 89 12.39 -2.90 -18.18
C LYS A 89 13.41 -2.40 -19.22
N LEU A 90 13.97 -1.20 -19.03
CA LEU A 90 15.02 -0.67 -19.90
C LEU A 90 16.41 -1.27 -19.64
N ILE A 91 16.74 -1.63 -18.38
CA ILE A 91 18.12 -2.02 -18.00
C ILE A 91 18.36 -3.54 -18.06
N LYS A 92 17.33 -4.38 -17.87
CA LYS A 92 17.47 -5.86 -17.90
C LYS A 92 18.04 -6.44 -19.21
N PRO A 93 17.66 -5.98 -20.42
CA PRO A 93 18.22 -6.51 -21.65
C PRO A 93 19.73 -6.29 -21.75
N ILE A 94 20.23 -5.16 -21.24
CA ILE A 94 21.65 -4.74 -21.32
C ILE A 94 22.54 -5.63 -20.45
N ILE A 95 22.05 -6.06 -19.28
CA ILE A 95 22.79 -6.94 -18.37
C ILE A 95 22.81 -8.38 -18.91
N ASP A 96 21.69 -8.87 -19.47
CA ASP A 96 21.58 -10.23 -20.02
C ASP A 96 22.42 -10.42 -21.31
N SER A 97 22.60 -9.38 -22.13
CA SER A 97 23.48 -9.43 -23.31
C SER A 97 24.98 -9.48 -22.96
N ARG A 98 25.38 -8.89 -21.81
CA ARG A 98 26.79 -8.78 -21.40
C ARG A 98 27.34 -10.06 -20.78
N PHE A 99 26.49 -11.02 -20.43
CA PHE A 99 26.89 -12.33 -19.88
C PHE A 99 27.02 -13.42 -20.95
N LYS A 100 26.73 -13.12 -22.22
CA LYS A 100 26.72 -14.09 -23.34
C LYS A 100 28.01 -14.12 -24.19
N LEU A 101 29.06 -13.39 -23.79
CA LEU A 101 30.36 -13.30 -24.49
C LEU A 101 31.57 -13.72 -23.64
N LYS A 102 31.35 -14.61 -22.65
CA LYS A 102 32.45 -15.29 -21.95
C LYS A 102 32.35 -16.79 -22.22
N HIS A 103 32.83 -17.19 -23.40
CA HIS A 103 33.36 -18.51 -23.69
C HIS A 103 34.78 -18.31 -24.20
#